data_AF-A0A9P7I5F3-F1
#
_entry.id   AF-A0A9P7I5F3-F1
#
_cell.length_a   1.000
_cell.length_b   1.000
_cell.length_c   1.000
_cell.angle_alpha   90.00
_cell.angle_beta   90.00
_cell.angle_gamma   90.00
#
_symmetry.space_group_name_H-M   'P 1'
#
loop_
_entity.id
_entity.type
_entity.pdbx_description
1 polymer ?
#
loop_
_entity_poly.entity_id
_entity_poly.type
_entity_poly.pdbx_seq_one_letter_code
_entity_poly.pdbx_strand_id
1 'polypeptide(L)'
;MANTPHGGVLKDLFARDLPRQAELEAEAQKLPALTLSERHLCDLELILNGGFSPLEGFLTEKDYNGVVENNRLADGALFSMPINLDVDQAQIDQLGIKAGARITLRDFRDDRNLAILTVEDVYRPDKVNEAKKVFGSDDDTHPGVKYLFDTAKEFYVGGKLEAINRLEHYDFLDLRFTPSELRAHFNKLGWQKVVAFQTRNPMHRAHRELTVRAARSQQANVLIQPVVGLTKPGDIDHFTRVRVYKALLPRYPNGMAALALLPLAMRMGGPREALWHAIIRKNHGATHFIVGRDHAGPGKNKQGKDHYGPYDAQVLVQEHQEELGIKMVEFQAMIYLPDSDEYLPINEIPEGTRTLNISGTELRHRLRTGKEIPEWFSYPEVVKVLREENPLPAEKGFTVFMTGYQNSGKDQIARALQATLNQGGGRPVSMLLGENVRHELSPELGFTRKDRDLNIQRIAFVASELTKAGAAVIAAPIAPFEGARKAARDLVEKSGPFFLVHVATPLEFCEKTDRKGVYAAARRGDIKNFTGVDDPYEAPAKPDLVVNLEKQNVRSIVHQIVLLLESNGLLDRL
;
A
#
# COMPACT_ATOMS: atom_id res chain seq x y z
N MET A 1 35.22 -11.48 1.67
CA MET A 1 34.31 -11.29 0.52
C MET A 1 32.92 -11.72 0.96
N ALA A 2 31.89 -10.94 0.61
CA ALA A 2 30.49 -11.30 0.84
C ALA A 2 30.09 -12.61 0.13
N ASN A 3 28.94 -13.19 0.48
CA ASN A 3 28.43 -14.45 -0.10
C ASN A 3 28.40 -14.42 -1.65
N THR A 4 28.79 -15.51 -2.33
CA THR A 4 28.74 -15.59 -3.80
C THR A 4 27.30 -15.37 -4.31
N PRO A 5 27.10 -14.59 -5.39
CA PRO A 5 25.79 -14.44 -6.02
C PRO A 5 25.15 -15.78 -6.38
N HIS A 6 23.82 -15.83 -6.40
CA HIS A 6 23.08 -17.00 -6.84
C HIS A 6 23.32 -17.25 -8.32
N GLY A 7 23.57 -18.51 -8.71
CA GLY A 7 24.07 -18.87 -10.05
C GLY A 7 25.55 -18.49 -10.30
N GLY A 8 26.29 -18.05 -9.29
CA GLY A 8 27.75 -17.81 -9.36
C GLY A 8 28.17 -16.45 -9.91
N VAL A 9 27.31 -15.78 -10.67
CA VAL A 9 27.59 -14.48 -11.31
C VAL A 9 26.53 -13.46 -10.92
N LEU A 10 26.95 -12.28 -10.48
CA LEU A 10 26.03 -11.17 -10.25
C LEU A 10 25.62 -10.57 -11.60
N LYS A 11 24.33 -10.60 -11.91
CA LYS A 11 23.73 -10.01 -13.12
C LYS A 11 23.53 -8.50 -12.96
N ASP A 12 24.61 -7.76 -12.69
CA ASP A 12 24.58 -6.30 -12.69
C ASP A 12 24.58 -5.81 -14.14
N LEU A 13 23.39 -5.62 -14.69
CA LEU A 13 23.20 -5.25 -16.10
C LEU A 13 23.61 -3.80 -16.36
N PHE A 14 23.52 -2.92 -15.35
CA PHE A 14 24.07 -1.57 -15.45
C PHE A 14 25.59 -1.62 -15.66
N ALA A 15 26.31 -2.43 -14.89
CA ALA A 15 27.74 -2.58 -15.07
C ALA A 15 28.08 -3.25 -16.43
N ARG A 16 27.28 -4.23 -16.86
CA ARG A 16 27.44 -4.91 -18.17
C ARG A 16 27.27 -3.95 -19.34
N ASP A 17 26.23 -3.12 -19.30
CA ASP A 17 25.79 -2.32 -20.45
C ASP A 17 26.30 -0.88 -20.43
N LEU A 18 26.96 -0.44 -19.36
CA LEU A 18 27.56 0.90 -19.25
C LEU A 18 28.36 1.33 -20.49
N PRO A 19 29.19 0.48 -21.13
CA PRO A 19 29.93 0.86 -22.34
C PRO A 19 29.03 1.18 -23.55
N ARG A 20 27.80 0.66 -23.59
CA ARG A 20 26.83 0.81 -24.68
C ARG A 20 25.65 1.73 -24.31
N GLN A 21 25.67 2.35 -23.14
CA GLN A 21 24.53 3.13 -22.62
C GLN A 21 24.02 4.18 -23.63
N ALA A 22 24.91 4.97 -24.23
CA ALA A 22 24.53 6.02 -25.18
C ALA A 22 23.92 5.46 -26.48
N GLU A 23 24.40 4.31 -26.95
CA GLU A 23 23.85 3.58 -28.10
C GLU A 23 22.44 3.09 -27.79
N LEU A 24 22.27 2.42 -26.64
CA LEU A 24 20.98 1.87 -26.20
C LEU A 24 19.95 2.98 -25.93
N GLU A 25 20.36 4.11 -25.35
CA GLU A 25 19.50 5.28 -25.19
C GLU A 25 19.02 5.80 -26.55
N ALA A 26 19.93 5.98 -27.51
CA ALA A 26 19.58 6.45 -28.86
C ALA A 26 18.69 5.46 -29.63
N GLU A 27 18.84 4.16 -29.40
CA GLU A 27 17.96 3.12 -29.92
C GLU A 27 16.58 3.18 -29.27
N ALA A 28 16.51 3.27 -27.95
CA ALA A 28 15.27 3.26 -27.19
C ALA A 28 14.33 4.43 -27.52
N GLN A 29 14.87 5.57 -27.96
CA GLN A 29 14.06 6.69 -28.45
C GLN A 29 13.27 6.36 -29.74
N LYS A 30 13.65 5.31 -30.47
CA LYS A 30 13.03 4.92 -31.75
C LYS A 30 12.15 3.67 -31.66
N LEU A 31 12.33 2.85 -30.61
CA LEU A 31 11.58 1.62 -30.43
C LEU A 31 10.15 1.88 -29.92
N PRO A 32 9.20 0.96 -30.17
CA PRO A 32 7.93 0.95 -29.45
C PRO A 32 8.18 0.85 -27.95
N ALA A 33 7.49 1.68 -27.17
CA ALA A 33 7.68 1.77 -25.73
C ALA A 33 6.48 1.23 -24.96
N LEU A 34 6.75 0.34 -24.01
CA LEU A 34 5.80 -0.15 -23.03
C LEU A 34 6.03 0.58 -21.70
N THR A 35 5.06 1.37 -21.27
CA THR A 35 5.06 1.99 -19.94
C THR A 35 4.74 0.95 -18.88
N LEU A 36 5.61 0.84 -17.87
CA LEU A 36 5.54 -0.19 -16.84
C LEU A 36 4.58 0.17 -15.70
N SER A 37 4.03 -0.86 -15.06
CA SER A 37 3.31 -0.73 -13.79
C SER A 37 4.29 -0.57 -12.62
N GLU A 38 3.80 -0.15 -11.46
CA GLU A 38 4.63 -0.06 -10.24
C GLU A 38 5.27 -1.40 -9.85
N ARG A 39 4.55 -2.52 -10.02
CA ARG A 39 5.10 -3.86 -9.77
C ARG A 39 6.21 -4.18 -10.76
N HIS A 40 5.99 -3.92 -12.05
CA HIS A 40 7.00 -4.16 -13.09
C HIS A 40 8.24 -3.29 -12.89
N LEU A 41 8.11 -2.06 -12.36
CA LEU A 41 9.26 -1.22 -12.02
C LEU A 41 10.10 -1.80 -10.88
N CYS A 42 9.47 -2.28 -9.81
CA CYS A 42 10.17 -2.95 -8.70
C CYS A 42 10.93 -4.20 -9.19
N ASP A 43 10.30 -4.99 -10.05
CA ASP A 43 10.90 -6.19 -10.62
C ASP A 43 12.06 -5.83 -11.56
N LEU A 44 11.84 -4.87 -12.47
CA LEU A 44 12.85 -4.39 -13.39
C LEU A 44 14.09 -3.89 -12.63
N GLU A 45 13.91 -3.07 -11.58
CA GLU A 45 15.03 -2.55 -10.79
C GLU A 45 15.91 -3.68 -10.23
N LEU A 46 15.29 -4.75 -9.70
CA LEU A 46 16.00 -5.89 -9.13
C LEU A 46 16.56 -6.86 -10.19
N ILE A 47 16.00 -6.90 -11.40
CA ILE A 47 16.64 -7.59 -12.53
C ILE A 47 17.89 -6.81 -12.95
N LEU A 48 17.75 -5.52 -13.25
CA LEU A 48 18.82 -4.70 -13.82
C LEU A 48 20.02 -4.54 -12.87
N ASN A 49 19.79 -4.47 -11.55
CA ASN A 49 20.86 -4.34 -10.56
C ASN A 49 21.45 -5.69 -10.08
N GLY A 50 20.93 -6.82 -10.56
CA GLY A 50 21.38 -8.16 -10.18
C GLY A 50 20.79 -8.71 -8.88
N GLY A 51 19.83 -8.03 -8.27
CA GLY A 51 19.08 -8.51 -7.10
C GLY A 51 18.40 -9.85 -7.33
N PHE A 52 17.99 -10.15 -8.58
CA PHE A 52 17.39 -11.43 -8.99
C PHE A 52 18.33 -12.40 -9.70
N SER A 53 19.65 -12.20 -9.64
CA SER A 53 20.61 -13.16 -10.22
C SER A 53 20.24 -14.61 -9.85
N PRO A 54 20.29 -15.56 -10.81
CA PRO A 54 20.87 -15.45 -12.15
C PRO A 54 19.96 -14.84 -13.23
N LEU A 55 18.75 -14.39 -12.88
CA LEU A 55 17.81 -13.79 -13.82
C LEU A 55 18.38 -12.50 -14.43
N GLU A 56 18.25 -12.36 -15.76
CA GLU A 56 18.71 -11.20 -16.53
C GLU A 56 17.65 -10.66 -17.52
N GLY A 57 16.38 -10.98 -17.24
CA GLY A 57 15.23 -10.70 -18.10
C GLY A 57 13.91 -11.01 -17.41
N PHE A 58 12.79 -10.76 -18.07
CA PHE A 58 11.50 -11.33 -17.65
C PHE A 58 11.40 -12.78 -18.14
N LEU A 59 10.74 -13.63 -17.35
CA LEU A 59 10.74 -15.07 -17.59
C LEU A 59 10.13 -15.43 -18.96
N THR A 60 10.85 -16.28 -19.70
CA THR A 60 10.30 -17.00 -20.85
C THR A 60 9.26 -18.01 -20.38
N GLU A 61 8.41 -18.52 -21.28
CA GLU A 61 7.44 -19.56 -20.96
C GLU A 61 8.13 -20.79 -20.35
N LYS A 62 9.32 -21.12 -20.84
CA LYS A 62 10.12 -22.24 -20.33
C LYS A 62 10.57 -22.03 -18.88
N ASP A 63 11.13 -20.86 -18.58
CA ASP A 63 11.55 -20.53 -17.22
C ASP A 63 10.34 -20.39 -16.29
N TYR A 64 9.28 -19.73 -16.73
CA TYR A 64 8.03 -19.56 -16.00
C TYR A 64 7.43 -20.91 -15.59
N ASN A 65 7.29 -21.85 -16.53
CA ASN A 65 6.75 -23.17 -16.24
C ASN A 65 7.63 -23.94 -15.24
N GLY A 66 8.96 -23.83 -15.38
CA GLY A 66 9.91 -24.39 -14.41
C GLY A 66 9.74 -23.80 -13.01
N VAL A 67 9.57 -22.49 -12.89
CA VAL A 67 9.40 -21.78 -11.62
C VAL A 67 8.07 -22.16 -10.97
N VAL A 68 6.98 -22.14 -11.75
CA VAL A 68 5.64 -22.49 -11.26
C VAL A 68 5.59 -23.93 -10.78
N GLU A 69 6.09 -24.88 -11.56
CA GLU A 69 5.98 -26.30 -11.20
C GLU A 69 7.03 -26.76 -10.19
N ASN A 70 8.28 -26.29 -10.32
CA ASN A 70 9.43 -26.93 -9.68
C ASN A 70 10.32 -25.97 -8.87
N ASN A 71 9.95 -24.70 -8.72
CA ASN A 71 10.81 -23.66 -8.15
C ASN A 71 12.17 -23.55 -8.86
N ARG A 72 12.24 -23.74 -10.18
CA ARG A 72 13.51 -23.72 -10.92
C ARG A 72 13.41 -22.97 -12.24
N LEU A 73 14.44 -22.22 -12.59
CA LEU A 73 14.63 -21.75 -13.96
C LEU A 73 14.96 -22.93 -14.89
N ALA A 74 14.90 -22.70 -16.19
CA ALA A 74 15.13 -23.73 -17.20
C ALA A 74 16.57 -24.26 -17.22
N ASP A 75 17.54 -23.50 -16.68
CA ASP A 75 18.92 -23.92 -16.49
C ASP A 75 19.13 -24.79 -15.22
N GLY A 76 18.06 -24.99 -14.45
CA GLY A 76 18.05 -25.76 -13.21
C GLY A 76 18.27 -24.94 -11.95
N ALA A 77 18.62 -23.65 -12.05
CA ALA A 77 18.84 -22.80 -10.89
C ALA A 77 17.56 -22.62 -10.07
N LEU A 78 17.66 -22.76 -8.75
CA LEU A 78 16.55 -22.54 -7.83
C LEU A 78 16.00 -21.12 -7.93
N PHE A 79 14.72 -20.97 -8.20
CA PHE A 79 14.02 -19.68 -8.24
C PHE A 79 12.51 -19.92 -8.08
N SER A 80 11.90 -19.37 -7.04
CA SER A 80 10.56 -19.79 -6.59
C SER A 80 9.42 -18.83 -6.89
N MET A 81 9.72 -17.65 -7.42
CA MET A 81 8.71 -16.61 -7.68
C MET A 81 8.67 -16.27 -9.17
N PRO A 82 7.52 -16.33 -9.84
CA PRO A 82 7.43 -15.91 -11.23
C PRO A 82 7.57 -14.38 -11.36
N ILE A 83 8.47 -13.94 -12.25
CA ILE A 83 8.78 -12.53 -12.53
C ILE A 83 8.49 -12.27 -14.00
N ASN A 84 7.26 -11.87 -14.28
CA ASN A 84 6.71 -11.78 -15.62
C ASN A 84 6.44 -10.31 -15.99
N LEU A 85 6.49 -10.02 -17.29
CA LEU A 85 5.99 -8.78 -17.85
C LEU A 85 4.64 -9.05 -18.51
N ASP A 86 3.56 -8.56 -17.90
CA ASP A 86 2.21 -8.79 -18.40
C ASP A 86 1.68 -7.67 -19.32
N VAL A 87 1.05 -8.07 -20.43
CA VAL A 87 0.44 -7.19 -21.45
C VAL A 87 -0.92 -7.70 -21.92
N ASP A 88 -1.77 -6.81 -22.42
CA ASP A 88 -3.03 -7.17 -23.09
C ASP A 88 -2.87 -7.25 -24.63
N GLN A 89 -3.87 -7.84 -25.30
CA GLN A 89 -3.85 -7.99 -26.76
C GLN A 89 -3.69 -6.66 -27.50
N ALA A 90 -4.31 -5.59 -26.98
CA ALA A 90 -4.23 -4.27 -27.61
C ALA A 90 -2.79 -3.73 -27.57
N GLN A 91 -2.08 -3.92 -26.45
CA GLN A 91 -0.66 -3.58 -26.32
C GLN A 91 0.22 -4.40 -27.25
N ILE A 92 -0.03 -5.71 -27.38
CA ILE A 92 0.70 -6.59 -28.31
C ILE A 92 0.57 -6.06 -29.74
N ASP A 93 -0.65 -5.80 -30.19
CA ASP A 93 -0.94 -5.39 -31.55
C ASP A 93 -0.37 -3.97 -31.83
N GLN A 94 -0.56 -3.04 -30.89
CA GLN A 94 -0.12 -1.65 -31.03
C GLN A 94 1.39 -1.51 -31.05
N LEU A 95 2.10 -2.25 -30.20
CA LEU A 95 3.56 -2.16 -30.04
C LEU A 95 4.32 -3.17 -30.91
N GLY A 96 3.60 -4.06 -31.61
CA GLY A 96 4.20 -5.09 -32.45
C GLY A 96 5.02 -6.13 -31.67
N ILE A 97 4.57 -6.49 -30.47
CA ILE A 97 5.27 -7.40 -29.57
C ILE A 97 5.18 -8.83 -30.13
N LYS A 98 6.34 -9.39 -30.48
CA LYS A 98 6.50 -10.77 -30.98
C LYS A 98 7.94 -11.21 -30.80
N ALA A 99 8.21 -12.52 -30.90
CA ALA A 99 9.56 -13.06 -30.83
C ALA A 99 10.52 -12.30 -31.78
N GLY A 100 11.69 -11.91 -31.25
CA GLY A 100 12.71 -11.10 -31.92
C GLY A 100 12.46 -9.59 -31.92
N ALA A 101 11.27 -9.11 -31.50
CA ALA A 101 11.01 -7.68 -31.36
C ALA A 101 11.83 -7.10 -30.20
N ARG A 102 12.23 -5.84 -30.34
CA ARG A 102 12.87 -5.05 -29.29
C ARG A 102 11.89 -3.96 -28.87
N ILE A 103 11.62 -3.87 -27.57
CA ILE A 103 10.73 -2.86 -27.00
C ILE A 103 11.42 -2.11 -25.86
N THR A 104 11.14 -0.82 -25.76
CA THR A 104 11.63 0.01 -24.66
C THR A 104 10.70 -0.11 -23.47
N LEU A 105 11.27 -0.30 -22.28
CA LEU A 105 10.53 -0.28 -21.01
C LEU A 105 10.64 1.11 -20.39
N ARG A 106 9.50 1.75 -20.16
CA ARG A 106 9.42 3.15 -19.72
C ARG A 106 8.85 3.29 -18.32
N ASP A 107 9.40 4.21 -17.56
CA ASP A 107 8.90 4.59 -16.25
C ASP A 107 7.63 5.46 -16.37
N PHE A 108 6.55 5.09 -15.68
CA PHE A 108 5.31 5.87 -15.70
C PHE A 108 5.41 7.18 -14.92
N ARG A 109 6.44 7.35 -14.08
CA ARG A 109 6.57 8.46 -13.13
C ARG A 109 7.23 9.69 -13.77
N ASP A 110 8.19 9.47 -14.66
CA ASP A 110 9.00 10.51 -15.29
C ASP A 110 9.27 10.29 -16.79
N ASP A 111 8.60 9.31 -17.41
CA ASP A 111 8.71 8.94 -18.83
C ASP A 111 10.12 8.50 -19.30
N ARG A 112 11.04 8.19 -18.37
CA ARG A 112 12.39 7.75 -18.75
C ARG A 112 12.41 6.35 -19.33
N ASN A 113 13.26 6.15 -20.34
CA ASN A 113 13.55 4.84 -20.90
C ASN A 113 14.52 4.11 -19.98
N LEU A 114 14.10 2.99 -19.38
CA LEU A 114 14.88 2.29 -18.35
C LEU A 114 15.71 1.15 -18.95
N ALA A 115 15.13 0.39 -19.88
CA ALA A 115 15.74 -0.77 -20.49
C ALA A 115 15.17 -1.06 -21.88
N ILE A 116 15.86 -1.89 -22.64
CA ILE A 116 15.32 -2.55 -23.85
C ILE A 116 15.13 -4.03 -23.54
N LEU A 117 13.93 -4.55 -23.82
CA LEU A 117 13.63 -5.98 -23.79
C LEU A 117 13.72 -6.53 -25.20
N THR A 118 14.52 -7.58 -25.40
CA THR A 118 14.46 -8.40 -26.61
C THR A 118 13.54 -9.58 -26.35
N VAL A 119 12.38 -9.59 -27.01
CA VAL A 119 11.32 -10.57 -26.80
C VAL A 119 11.75 -11.93 -27.32
N GLU A 120 11.67 -12.96 -26.48
CA GLU A 120 11.93 -14.35 -26.85
C GLU A 120 10.60 -15.08 -27.13
N ASP A 121 9.60 -14.90 -26.28
CA ASP A 121 8.25 -15.44 -26.46
C ASP A 121 7.16 -14.50 -25.93
N VAL A 122 5.94 -14.75 -26.41
CA VAL A 122 4.71 -14.14 -25.92
C VAL A 122 3.72 -15.28 -25.73
N TYR A 123 3.28 -15.49 -24.50
CA TYR A 123 2.50 -16.67 -24.14
C TYR A 123 1.35 -16.32 -23.20
N ARG A 124 0.33 -17.18 -23.20
CA ARG A 124 -0.84 -17.04 -22.33
C ARG A 124 -0.70 -18.00 -21.14
N PRO A 125 -0.42 -17.52 -19.93
CA PRO A 125 -0.24 -18.38 -18.75
C PRO A 125 -1.57 -19.00 -18.29
N ASP A 126 -1.49 -20.20 -17.70
CA ASP A 126 -2.58 -20.73 -16.86
C ASP A 126 -2.51 -20.07 -15.47
N LYS A 127 -3.24 -18.98 -15.30
CA LYS A 127 -3.32 -18.23 -14.04
C LYS A 127 -3.92 -19.02 -12.88
N VAL A 128 -4.78 -20.01 -13.15
CA VAL A 128 -5.35 -20.87 -12.10
C VAL A 128 -4.28 -21.82 -11.57
N ASN A 129 -3.48 -22.38 -12.47
CA ASN A 129 -2.32 -23.19 -12.07
C ASN A 129 -1.28 -22.35 -11.32
N GLU A 130 -0.94 -21.15 -11.82
CA GLU A 130 -0.04 -20.21 -11.12
C GLU A 130 -0.54 -19.93 -9.70
N ALA A 131 -1.82 -19.58 -9.54
CA ALA A 131 -2.41 -19.31 -8.23
C ALA A 131 -2.22 -20.47 -7.25
N LYS A 132 -2.60 -21.69 -7.67
CA LYS A 132 -2.52 -22.89 -6.84
C LYS A 132 -1.09 -23.29 -6.50
N LYS A 133 -0.19 -23.26 -7.49
CA LYS A 133 1.18 -23.75 -7.34
C LYS A 133 2.08 -22.75 -6.63
N VAL A 134 1.91 -21.46 -6.90
CA VAL A 134 2.77 -20.39 -6.37
C VAL A 134 2.23 -19.84 -5.05
N PHE A 135 0.93 -19.59 -4.96
CA PHE A 135 0.30 -19.00 -3.77
C PHE A 135 -0.42 -20.01 -2.87
N GLY A 136 -0.49 -21.28 -3.27
CA GLY A 136 -1.09 -22.36 -2.47
C GLY A 136 -2.62 -22.41 -2.51
N SER A 137 -3.28 -21.45 -3.15
CA SER A 137 -4.74 -21.42 -3.34
C SER A 137 -5.14 -20.54 -4.53
N ASP A 138 -6.37 -20.69 -5.02
CA ASP A 138 -7.05 -19.79 -5.95
C ASP A 138 -8.03 -18.83 -5.22
N ASP A 139 -7.79 -18.61 -3.92
CA ASP A 139 -8.60 -17.75 -3.05
C ASP A 139 -8.25 -16.26 -3.24
N ASP A 140 -9.25 -15.45 -3.57
CA ASP A 140 -9.13 -14.00 -3.81
C ASP A 140 -8.79 -13.20 -2.53
N THR A 141 -8.80 -13.80 -1.33
CA THR A 141 -8.26 -13.15 -0.13
C THR A 141 -6.74 -13.13 -0.11
N HIS A 142 -6.08 -14.00 -0.88
CA HIS A 142 -4.65 -13.96 -1.03
C HIS A 142 -4.27 -12.76 -1.94
N PRO A 143 -3.49 -11.77 -1.46
CA PRO A 143 -3.18 -10.57 -2.24
C PRO A 143 -2.50 -10.86 -3.59
N GLY A 144 -1.60 -11.84 -3.64
CA GLY A 144 -0.98 -12.33 -4.89
C GLY A 144 -2.00 -12.87 -5.91
N VAL A 145 -2.93 -13.73 -5.47
CA VAL A 145 -4.01 -14.28 -6.31
C VAL A 145 -4.95 -13.17 -6.79
N LYS A 146 -5.37 -12.29 -5.88
CA LYS A 146 -6.22 -11.15 -6.23
C LYS A 146 -5.58 -10.30 -7.33
N TYR A 147 -4.30 -9.95 -7.20
CA TYR A 147 -3.60 -9.20 -8.23
C TYR A 147 -3.53 -9.97 -9.55
N LEU A 148 -3.23 -11.26 -9.50
CA LEU A 148 -3.09 -12.11 -10.70
C LEU A 148 -4.36 -12.11 -11.57
N PHE A 149 -5.53 -12.14 -10.93
CA PHE A 149 -6.82 -12.13 -11.63
C PHE A 149 -7.38 -10.74 -11.92
N ASP A 150 -7.23 -9.78 -11.00
CA ASP A 150 -7.87 -8.46 -11.12
C ASP A 150 -7.00 -7.43 -11.85
N THR A 151 -5.67 -7.61 -11.86
CA THR A 151 -4.73 -6.57 -12.31
C THR A 151 -3.80 -7.05 -13.41
N ALA A 152 -3.16 -8.21 -13.25
CA ALA A 152 -2.25 -8.73 -14.27
C ALA A 152 -3.00 -8.98 -15.58
N LYS A 153 -2.38 -8.61 -16.70
CA LYS A 153 -2.95 -8.76 -18.04
C LYS A 153 -2.93 -10.21 -18.55
N GLU A 154 -3.44 -10.41 -19.76
CA GLU A 154 -3.75 -11.73 -20.32
C GLU A 154 -2.52 -12.52 -20.77
N PHE A 155 -1.49 -11.84 -21.29
CA PHE A 155 -0.29 -12.45 -21.86
C PHE A 155 0.95 -12.06 -21.07
N TYR A 156 1.94 -12.94 -21.06
CA TYR A 156 3.27 -12.68 -20.55
C TYR A 156 4.27 -12.59 -21.70
N VAL A 157 5.25 -11.70 -21.55
CA VAL A 157 6.32 -11.46 -22.52
C VAL A 157 7.65 -11.82 -21.86
N GLY A 158 8.27 -12.89 -22.34
CA GLY A 158 9.59 -13.32 -21.88
C GLY A 158 10.70 -12.76 -22.73
N GLY A 159 11.86 -12.50 -22.12
CA GLY A 159 13.04 -12.04 -22.86
C GLY A 159 14.11 -11.38 -22.01
N LYS A 160 15.29 -11.22 -22.61
CA LYS A 160 16.47 -10.61 -21.97
C LYS A 160 16.43 -9.10 -22.04
N LEU A 161 16.97 -8.48 -20.99
CA LEU A 161 17.03 -7.03 -20.84
C LEU A 161 18.44 -6.49 -21.12
N GLU A 162 18.49 -5.29 -21.67
CA GLU A 162 19.65 -4.40 -21.73
C GLU A 162 19.33 -3.12 -20.95
N ALA A 163 20.19 -2.76 -20.00
CA ALA A 163 20.00 -1.63 -19.10
C ALA A 163 20.40 -0.30 -19.76
N ILE A 164 19.58 0.73 -19.56
CA ILE A 164 19.84 2.09 -20.07
C ILE A 164 20.00 3.06 -18.91
N ASN A 165 18.94 3.20 -18.12
CA ASN A 165 18.88 4.15 -17.01
C ASN A 165 18.46 3.45 -15.73
N ARG A 166 19.07 3.86 -14.62
CA ARG A 166 18.56 3.51 -13.29
C ARG A 166 17.21 4.17 -13.08
N LEU A 167 16.34 3.52 -12.31
CA LEU A 167 15.13 4.15 -11.83
C LEU A 167 15.51 5.34 -10.94
N GLU A 168 14.88 6.49 -11.16
CA GLU A 168 15.03 7.62 -10.25
C GLU A 168 14.18 7.39 -9.01
N HIS A 169 14.81 7.62 -7.86
CA HIS A 169 14.17 7.70 -6.56
C HIS A 169 14.59 9.03 -5.94
N TYR A 170 13.69 9.66 -5.19
CA TYR A 170 13.98 10.96 -4.55
C TYR A 170 13.99 10.86 -3.02
N ASP A 171 13.63 9.70 -2.49
CA ASP A 171 13.50 9.42 -1.06
C ASP A 171 14.64 8.51 -0.58
N PHE A 172 15.24 8.89 0.56
CA PHE A 172 16.19 8.07 1.30
C PHE A 172 17.35 7.52 0.44
N LEU A 173 17.90 8.34 -0.46
CA LEU A 173 18.99 7.94 -1.36
C LEU A 173 20.21 7.39 -0.62
N ASP A 174 20.46 7.88 0.60
CA ASP A 174 21.51 7.41 1.52
C ASP A 174 21.33 5.96 1.98
N LEU A 175 20.12 5.41 1.85
CA LEU A 175 19.75 4.08 2.29
C LEU A 175 19.41 3.12 1.15
N ARG A 176 19.36 3.56 -0.11
CA ARG A 176 19.08 2.70 -1.26
C ARG A 176 20.40 2.17 -1.81
N PHE A 177 20.58 0.85 -1.75
CA PHE A 177 21.80 0.19 -2.20
C PHE A 177 21.48 -0.87 -3.25
N THR A 178 22.21 -0.84 -4.36
CA THR A 178 22.32 -1.99 -5.26
C THR A 178 23.10 -3.14 -4.58
N PRO A 179 22.97 -4.38 -5.06
CA PRO A 179 23.81 -5.49 -4.62
C PRO A 179 25.31 -5.17 -4.65
N SER A 180 25.79 -4.54 -5.73
CA SER A 180 27.19 -4.14 -5.90
C SER A 180 27.64 -3.13 -4.84
N GLU A 181 26.85 -2.08 -4.60
CA GLU A 181 27.15 -1.06 -3.59
C GLU A 181 27.13 -1.64 -2.17
N LEU A 182 26.17 -2.51 -1.84
CA LEU A 182 26.08 -3.10 -0.51
C LEU A 182 27.23 -4.08 -0.23
N ARG A 183 27.63 -4.86 -1.23
CA ARG A 183 28.83 -5.72 -1.15
C ARG A 183 30.10 -4.90 -0.93
N ALA A 184 30.25 -3.79 -1.64
CA ALA A 184 31.36 -2.86 -1.44
C ALA A 184 31.32 -2.23 -0.03
N HIS A 185 30.13 -1.89 0.47
CA HIS A 185 29.93 -1.37 1.82
C HIS A 185 30.37 -2.38 2.90
N PHE A 186 29.96 -3.65 2.78
CA PHE A 186 30.41 -4.71 3.69
C PHE A 186 31.92 -4.88 3.67
N ASN A 187 32.55 -4.88 2.49
CA ASN A 187 34.00 -4.96 2.37
C ASN A 187 34.69 -3.75 3.04
N LYS A 188 34.17 -2.54 2.84
CA LYS A 188 34.69 -1.31 3.48
C LYS A 188 34.65 -1.38 5.01
N LEU A 189 33.60 -1.96 5.58
CA LEU A 189 33.45 -2.15 7.03
C LEU A 189 34.18 -3.41 7.56
N GLY A 190 34.81 -4.20 6.69
CA GLY A 190 35.44 -5.47 7.05
C GLY A 190 34.45 -6.58 7.43
N TRP A 191 33.17 -6.44 7.10
CA TRP A 191 32.12 -7.40 7.45
C TRP A 191 32.26 -8.67 6.60
N GLN A 192 32.44 -9.82 7.27
CA GLN A 192 32.51 -11.13 6.61
C GLN A 192 31.21 -11.94 6.77
N LYS A 193 30.56 -11.85 7.93
CA LYS A 193 29.27 -12.49 8.19
C LYS A 193 28.20 -11.41 8.40
N VAL A 194 27.10 -11.54 7.66
CA VAL A 194 25.98 -10.59 7.70
C VAL A 194 24.69 -11.37 7.75
N VAL A 195 23.89 -11.13 8.78
CA VAL A 195 22.54 -11.65 8.95
C VAL A 195 21.55 -10.61 8.45
N ALA A 196 20.83 -10.94 7.38
CA ALA A 196 19.80 -10.07 6.83
C ALA A 196 18.44 -10.31 7.51
N PHE A 197 17.75 -9.21 7.80
CA PHE A 197 16.42 -9.20 8.37
C PHE A 197 15.43 -8.56 7.39
N GLN A 198 14.48 -9.38 6.92
CA GLN A 198 13.34 -8.95 6.11
C GLN A 198 12.28 -8.31 7.00
N THR A 199 11.75 -7.16 6.58
CA THR A 199 10.50 -6.64 7.18
C THR A 199 9.74 -5.73 6.23
N ARG A 200 8.42 -5.74 6.38
CA ARG A 200 7.47 -4.76 5.80
C ARG A 200 6.70 -4.01 6.89
N ASN A 201 7.01 -4.26 8.16
CA ASN A 201 6.35 -3.69 9.33
C ASN A 201 7.31 -2.81 10.13
N PRO A 202 6.80 -1.87 10.95
CA PRO A 202 7.60 -1.21 11.98
C PRO A 202 8.35 -2.21 12.86
N MET A 203 9.59 -1.89 13.22
CA MET A 203 10.37 -2.70 14.15
C MET A 203 10.23 -2.18 15.57
N HIS A 204 9.82 -3.09 16.45
CA HIS A 204 9.71 -2.90 17.91
C HIS A 204 10.83 -3.62 18.67
N ARG A 205 10.83 -3.57 20.01
CA ARG A 205 11.88 -4.16 20.86
C ARG A 205 12.12 -5.65 20.58
N ALA A 206 11.04 -6.44 20.44
CA ALA A 206 11.16 -7.86 20.09
C ALA A 206 11.98 -8.11 18.83
N HIS A 207 11.85 -7.27 17.80
CA HIS A 207 12.62 -7.38 16.54
C HIS A 207 14.09 -6.95 16.73
N ARG A 208 14.33 -5.93 17.56
CA ARG A 208 15.69 -5.54 17.94
C ARG A 208 16.40 -6.66 18.68
N GLU A 209 15.78 -7.23 19.72
CA GLU A 209 16.37 -8.34 20.48
C GLU A 209 16.62 -9.56 19.61
N LEU A 210 15.67 -9.89 18.73
CA LEU A 210 15.81 -10.95 17.74
C LEU A 210 17.08 -10.79 16.90
N THR A 211 17.23 -9.64 16.25
CA THR A 211 18.34 -9.41 15.32
C THR A 211 19.68 -9.36 16.05
N VAL A 212 19.73 -8.78 17.26
CA VAL A 212 20.92 -8.79 18.13
C VAL A 212 21.27 -10.22 18.56
N ARG A 213 20.29 -11.05 18.91
CA ARG A 213 20.51 -12.45 19.28
C ARG A 213 21.03 -13.26 18.10
N ALA A 214 20.46 -13.08 16.91
CA ALA A 214 20.93 -13.72 15.68
C ALA A 214 22.37 -13.31 15.34
N ALA A 215 22.69 -12.02 15.46
CA ALA A 215 24.05 -11.51 15.27
C ALA A 215 25.05 -12.14 16.25
N ARG A 216 24.71 -12.22 17.54
CA ARG A 216 25.57 -12.82 18.57
C ARG A 216 25.77 -14.32 18.35
N SER A 217 24.71 -15.08 18.07
CA SER A 217 24.79 -16.54 17.89
C SER A 217 25.58 -16.92 16.64
N GLN A 218 25.47 -16.14 15.56
CA GLN A 218 26.19 -16.40 14.31
C GLN A 218 27.55 -15.68 14.21
N GLN A 219 27.90 -14.87 15.22
CA GLN A 219 29.06 -13.97 15.20
C GLN A 219 29.09 -13.12 13.93
N ALA A 220 27.98 -12.43 13.66
CA ALA A 220 27.72 -11.70 12.43
C ALA A 220 27.25 -10.27 12.71
N ASN A 221 27.35 -9.42 11.70
CA ASN A 221 26.70 -8.10 11.71
C ASN A 221 25.26 -8.20 11.21
N VAL A 222 24.46 -7.17 11.46
CA VAL A 222 23.04 -7.11 11.07
C VAL A 222 22.86 -6.24 9.85
N LEU A 223 22.15 -6.76 8.85
CA LEU A 223 21.56 -5.97 7.79
C LEU A 223 20.06 -5.88 8.02
N ILE A 224 19.57 -4.72 8.43
CA ILE A 224 18.14 -4.42 8.45
C ILE A 224 17.77 -4.05 7.02
N GLN A 225 17.06 -4.93 6.33
CA GLN A 225 16.77 -4.76 4.90
C GLN A 225 15.25 -4.68 4.65
N PRO A 226 14.59 -3.57 5.01
CA PRO A 226 13.15 -3.45 4.87
C PRO A 226 12.73 -3.29 3.40
N VAL A 227 11.53 -3.77 3.07
CA VAL A 227 10.94 -3.57 1.75
C VAL A 227 10.30 -2.18 1.67
N VAL A 228 10.59 -1.45 0.59
CA VAL A 228 10.02 -0.11 0.31
C VAL A 228 9.33 -0.01 -1.05
N GLY A 229 9.27 -1.10 -1.81
CA GLY A 229 8.32 -1.23 -2.93
C GLY A 229 6.94 -1.66 -2.41
N LEU A 230 6.20 -2.41 -3.23
CA LEU A 230 4.86 -2.89 -2.87
C LEU A 230 4.91 -3.89 -1.70
N THR A 231 4.09 -3.65 -0.67
CA THR A 231 3.91 -4.57 0.47
C THR A 231 2.46 -5.07 0.57
N LYS A 232 2.00 -5.52 1.74
CA LYS A 232 0.62 -5.98 1.91
C LYS A 232 -0.32 -4.77 1.91
N PRO A 233 -1.48 -4.83 1.21
CA PRO A 233 -2.50 -3.78 1.30
C PRO A 233 -2.90 -3.50 2.76
N GLY A 234 -2.90 -2.22 3.13
CA GLY A 234 -3.22 -1.74 4.48
C GLY A 234 -2.04 -1.74 5.47
N ASP A 235 -0.83 -2.07 5.03
CA ASP A 235 0.38 -1.80 5.80
C ASP A 235 0.63 -0.29 5.94
N ILE A 236 1.40 0.07 6.97
CA ILE A 236 1.88 1.45 7.14
C ILE A 236 2.78 1.82 5.97
N ASP A 237 2.66 3.06 5.49
CA ASP A 237 3.44 3.58 4.37
C ASP A 237 4.95 3.47 4.63
N HIS A 238 5.74 3.39 3.55
CA HIS A 238 7.17 3.14 3.70
C HIS A 238 7.92 4.34 4.29
N PHE A 239 7.47 5.58 4.11
CA PHE A 239 8.14 6.76 4.69
C PHE A 239 8.10 6.70 6.22
N THR A 240 6.95 6.36 6.78
CA THR A 240 6.76 6.14 8.22
C THR A 240 7.61 4.97 8.70
N ARG A 241 7.60 3.84 7.98
CA ARG A 241 8.41 2.68 8.35
C ARG A 241 9.91 2.99 8.32
N VAL A 242 10.40 3.71 7.31
CA VAL A 242 11.81 4.11 7.22
C VAL A 242 12.21 5.06 8.35
N ARG A 243 11.35 6.02 8.70
CA ARG A 243 11.57 6.87 9.89
C ARG A 243 11.62 6.04 11.18
N VAL A 244 10.77 5.03 11.32
CA VAL A 244 10.83 4.07 12.44
C VAL A 244 12.18 3.32 12.45
N TYR A 245 12.64 2.80 11.31
CA TYR A 245 13.92 2.09 11.26
C TYR A 245 15.10 3.01 11.59
N LYS A 246 15.09 4.26 11.10
CA LYS A 246 16.09 5.28 11.45
C LYS A 246 16.06 5.60 12.96
N ALA A 247 14.88 5.74 13.55
CA ALA A 247 14.71 5.98 14.99
C ALA A 247 15.18 4.79 15.85
N LEU A 248 15.02 3.56 15.34
CA LEU A 248 15.45 2.34 16.04
C LEU A 248 16.97 2.10 15.96
N LEU A 249 17.63 2.50 14.86
CA LEU A 249 19.03 2.16 14.59
C LEU A 249 20.00 2.49 15.74
N PRO A 250 19.90 3.63 16.46
CA PRO A 250 20.74 3.93 17.63
C PRO A 250 20.60 2.97 18.81
N ARG A 251 19.59 2.08 18.81
CA ARG A 251 19.41 1.04 19.84
C ARG A 251 20.26 -0.21 19.60
N TYR A 252 20.97 -0.29 18.47
CA TYR A 252 21.98 -1.32 18.24
C TYR A 252 23.34 -0.87 18.81
N PRO A 253 24.18 -1.82 19.26
CA PRO A 253 25.58 -1.51 19.53
C PRO A 253 26.25 -0.82 18.33
N ASN A 254 27.08 0.18 18.60
CA ASN A 254 27.73 0.97 17.55
C ASN A 254 28.46 0.08 16.53
N GLY A 255 28.14 0.28 15.25
CA GLY A 255 28.75 -0.47 14.14
C GLY A 255 28.23 -1.89 13.93
N MET A 256 27.25 -2.37 14.71
CA MET A 256 26.70 -3.73 14.57
C MET A 256 25.69 -3.87 13.43
N ALA A 257 24.94 -2.82 13.11
CA ALA A 257 23.81 -2.87 12.18
C ALA A 257 23.90 -1.80 11.09
N ALA A 258 23.48 -2.18 9.88
CA ALA A 258 23.29 -1.28 8.74
C ALA A 258 21.84 -1.36 8.25
N LEU A 259 21.32 -0.23 7.75
CA LEU A 259 19.99 -0.13 7.16
C LEU A 259 20.12 0.05 5.65
N ALA A 260 19.50 -0.84 4.87
CA ALA A 260 19.49 -0.76 3.41
C ALA A 260 18.09 -1.07 2.87
N LEU A 261 17.48 -0.13 2.15
CA LEU A 261 16.13 -0.29 1.60
C LEU A 261 16.16 -1.23 0.40
N LEU A 262 15.14 -2.10 0.31
CA LEU A 262 14.97 -3.04 -0.78
C LEU A 262 13.72 -2.66 -1.60
N PRO A 263 13.84 -2.29 -2.88
CA PRO A 263 12.71 -1.90 -3.75
C PRO A 263 11.96 -3.14 -4.28
N LEU A 264 11.65 -4.09 -3.40
CA LEU A 264 10.93 -5.32 -3.76
C LEU A 264 9.43 -5.07 -3.82
N ALA A 265 8.76 -5.64 -4.82
CA ALA A 265 7.31 -5.83 -4.77
C ALA A 265 7.01 -7.22 -4.16
N MET A 266 6.57 -7.26 -2.91
CA MET A 266 6.18 -8.50 -2.24
C MET A 266 4.92 -9.10 -2.87
N ARG A 267 4.84 -10.43 -2.91
CA ARG A 267 3.67 -11.17 -3.43
C ARG A 267 2.79 -11.72 -2.31
N MET A 268 3.30 -11.65 -1.08
CA MET A 268 2.77 -12.34 0.10
C MET A 268 2.71 -13.87 -0.10
N GLY A 269 3.64 -14.44 -0.88
CA GLY A 269 3.67 -15.85 -1.26
C GLY A 269 4.32 -16.79 -0.24
N GLY A 270 4.31 -16.41 1.04
CA GLY A 270 4.69 -17.26 2.17
C GLY A 270 6.00 -18.04 1.94
N PRO A 271 5.97 -19.39 1.93
CA PRO A 271 7.16 -20.22 1.76
C PRO A 271 7.96 -19.93 0.49
N ARG A 272 7.30 -19.84 -0.67
CA ARG A 272 8.02 -19.56 -1.94
C ARG A 272 8.65 -18.18 -1.93
N GLU A 273 8.01 -17.20 -1.31
CA GLU A 273 8.57 -15.87 -1.14
C GLU A 273 9.71 -15.83 -0.12
N ALA A 274 9.70 -16.67 0.91
CA ALA A 274 10.84 -16.82 1.82
C ALA A 274 12.09 -17.36 1.11
N LEU A 275 11.90 -18.35 0.22
CA LEU A 275 12.97 -18.89 -0.61
C LEU A 275 13.52 -17.85 -1.59
N TRP A 276 12.63 -17.07 -2.21
CA TRP A 276 13.00 -15.94 -3.07
C TRP A 276 13.74 -14.84 -2.31
N HIS A 277 13.30 -14.50 -1.10
CA HIS A 277 14.01 -13.55 -0.23
C HIS A 277 15.42 -14.01 0.10
N ALA A 278 15.63 -15.30 0.35
CA ALA A 278 16.97 -15.85 0.62
C ALA A 278 17.89 -15.64 -0.59
N ILE A 279 17.42 -15.90 -1.82
CA ILE A 279 18.14 -15.62 -3.07
C ILE A 279 18.49 -14.13 -3.19
N ILE A 280 17.51 -13.24 -2.99
CA ILE A 280 17.72 -11.78 -3.07
C ILE A 280 18.80 -11.35 -2.07
N ARG A 281 18.73 -11.83 -0.82
CA ARG A 281 19.69 -11.45 0.24
C ARG A 281 21.08 -11.98 -0.03
N LYS A 282 21.18 -13.20 -0.55
CA LYS A 282 22.44 -13.76 -1.05
C LYS A 282 23.02 -12.89 -2.15
N ASN A 283 22.22 -12.45 -3.12
CA ASN A 283 22.65 -11.55 -4.19
C ASN A 283 23.15 -10.21 -3.63
N HIS A 284 22.51 -9.67 -2.60
CA HIS A 284 22.96 -8.49 -1.87
C HIS A 284 24.16 -8.73 -0.92
N GLY A 285 24.70 -9.95 -0.85
CA GLY A 285 25.92 -10.28 -0.14
C GLY A 285 25.73 -10.81 1.29
N ALA A 286 24.49 -10.98 1.76
CA ALA A 286 24.24 -11.56 3.07
C ALA A 286 24.67 -13.03 3.12
N THR A 287 25.25 -13.45 4.24
CA THR A 287 25.67 -14.85 4.46
C THR A 287 24.64 -15.64 5.23
N HIS A 288 23.77 -14.94 5.96
CA HIS A 288 22.68 -15.51 6.73
C HIS A 288 21.38 -14.76 6.47
N PHE A 289 20.26 -15.44 6.59
CA PHE A 289 18.94 -14.84 6.43
C PHE A 289 17.98 -15.33 7.51
N ILE A 290 17.35 -14.39 8.22
CA ILE A 290 16.34 -14.71 9.22
C ILE A 290 15.04 -15.10 8.52
N VAL A 291 14.49 -16.25 8.90
CA VAL A 291 13.14 -16.68 8.51
C VAL A 291 12.31 -16.91 9.77
N GLY A 292 11.29 -16.07 9.95
CA GLY A 292 10.43 -16.08 11.13
C GLY A 292 9.16 -16.89 10.97
N ARG A 293 8.32 -16.84 12.01
CA ARG A 293 6.94 -17.33 11.96
C ARG A 293 6.13 -16.56 10.92
N ASP A 294 5.37 -17.27 10.09
CA ASP A 294 4.47 -16.71 9.07
C ASP A 294 5.19 -15.75 8.10
N HIS A 295 6.44 -16.11 7.73
CA HIS A 295 7.30 -15.27 6.91
C HIS A 295 6.67 -15.02 5.54
N ALA A 296 6.51 -13.73 5.19
CA ALA A 296 5.81 -13.28 3.98
C ALA A 296 4.37 -13.81 3.84
N GLY A 297 3.71 -14.19 4.95
CA GLY A 297 2.33 -14.64 4.93
C GLY A 297 1.30 -13.50 4.84
N PRO A 298 0.18 -13.68 4.12
CA PRO A 298 -0.89 -12.71 4.03
C PRO A 298 -1.87 -12.80 5.22
N GLY A 299 -1.71 -13.78 6.12
CA GLY A 299 -2.61 -14.02 7.25
C GLY A 299 -3.75 -14.97 6.88
N LYS A 300 -4.98 -14.58 7.21
CA LYS A 300 -6.15 -15.47 7.17
C LYS A 300 -7.05 -15.26 5.96
N ASN A 301 -7.68 -16.34 5.52
CA ASN A 301 -8.68 -16.35 4.46
C ASN A 301 -10.12 -16.07 4.96
N LYS A 302 -11.13 -16.15 4.07
CA LYS A 302 -12.54 -15.86 4.42
C LYS A 302 -13.10 -16.76 5.52
N GLN A 303 -12.58 -17.98 5.66
CA GLN A 303 -12.98 -18.95 6.69
C GLN A 303 -12.17 -18.79 7.99
N GLY A 304 -11.29 -17.79 8.10
CA GLY A 304 -10.48 -17.53 9.29
C GLY A 304 -9.29 -18.48 9.46
N LYS A 305 -8.94 -19.26 8.44
CA LYS A 305 -7.77 -20.14 8.42
C LYS A 305 -6.57 -19.40 7.83
N ASP A 306 -5.38 -19.60 8.39
CA ASP A 306 -4.15 -19.04 7.84
C ASP A 306 -3.86 -19.63 6.44
N HIS A 307 -3.41 -18.80 5.50
CA HIS A 307 -3.07 -19.22 4.14
C HIS A 307 -1.89 -20.19 4.11
N TYR A 308 -0.96 -20.04 5.06
CA TYR A 308 0.20 -20.91 5.25
C TYR A 308 0.30 -21.30 6.71
N GLY A 309 0.90 -22.46 6.99
CA GLY A 309 1.29 -22.83 8.34
C GLY A 309 2.37 -21.87 8.88
N PRO A 310 2.44 -21.71 10.21
CA PRO A 310 3.31 -20.72 10.85
C PRO A 310 4.81 -20.94 10.57
N TYR A 311 5.24 -22.13 10.17
CA TYR A 311 6.65 -22.47 9.94
C TYR A 311 6.93 -23.07 8.56
N ASP A 312 5.94 -23.11 7.66
CA ASP A 312 6.08 -23.69 6.32
C ASP A 312 7.22 -23.03 5.53
N ALA A 313 7.42 -21.72 5.76
CA ALA A 313 8.52 -20.97 5.15
C ALA A 313 9.90 -21.40 5.66
N GLN A 314 10.02 -21.76 6.94
CA GLN A 314 11.28 -22.27 7.49
C GLN A 314 11.58 -23.64 6.91
N VAL A 315 10.58 -24.52 6.82
CA VAL A 315 10.71 -25.86 6.24
C VAL A 315 11.23 -25.78 4.81
N LEU A 316 10.57 -25.01 3.94
CA LEU A 316 10.97 -24.92 2.53
C LEU A 316 12.37 -24.31 2.34
N VAL A 317 12.72 -23.27 3.12
CA VAL A 317 14.06 -22.66 3.03
C VAL A 317 15.13 -23.62 3.56
N GLN A 318 14.84 -24.39 4.62
CA GLN A 318 15.75 -25.39 5.17
C GLN A 318 16.03 -26.52 4.17
N GLU A 319 15.00 -27.02 3.48
CA GLU A 319 15.12 -28.06 2.44
C GLU A 319 16.08 -27.66 1.32
N HIS A 320 16.14 -26.37 0.98
CA HIS A 320 16.99 -25.84 -0.08
C HIS A 320 18.24 -25.09 0.42
N GLN A 321 18.53 -25.08 1.72
CA GLN A 321 19.57 -24.24 2.31
C GLN A 321 20.97 -24.51 1.70
N GLU A 322 21.30 -25.78 1.48
CA GLU A 322 22.59 -26.18 0.89
C GLU A 322 22.73 -25.66 -0.54
N GLU A 323 21.68 -25.83 -1.36
CA GLU A 323 21.64 -25.36 -2.74
C GLU A 323 21.67 -23.83 -2.83
N LEU A 324 20.91 -23.14 -1.96
CA LEU A 324 20.94 -21.69 -1.87
C LEU A 324 22.34 -21.17 -1.52
N GLY A 325 23.10 -21.88 -0.69
CA GLY A 325 24.38 -21.39 -0.16
C GLY A 325 24.22 -20.09 0.63
N ILE A 326 23.15 -19.97 1.42
CA ILE A 326 22.94 -18.93 2.45
C ILE A 326 22.37 -19.61 3.68
N LYS A 327 22.90 -19.32 4.87
CA LYS A 327 22.46 -19.99 6.10
C LYS A 327 21.17 -19.37 6.63
N MET A 328 20.11 -20.14 6.74
CA MET A 328 18.92 -19.74 7.43
C MET A 328 19.20 -19.60 8.93
N VAL A 329 18.69 -18.53 9.52
CA VAL A 329 18.60 -18.38 10.98
C VAL A 329 17.13 -18.49 11.33
N GLU A 330 16.76 -19.65 11.86
CA GLU A 330 15.41 -19.89 12.36
C GLU A 330 15.08 -18.90 13.47
N PHE A 331 13.83 -18.48 13.48
CA PHE A 331 13.35 -17.58 14.51
C PHE A 331 12.00 -18.02 15.08
N GLN A 332 11.97 -18.04 16.41
CA GLN A 332 10.80 -18.26 17.26
C GLN A 332 10.42 -16.93 17.90
N ALA A 333 9.13 -16.61 18.01
CA ALA A 333 8.67 -15.31 18.51
C ALA A 333 9.33 -14.93 19.86
N MET A 334 9.93 -13.73 19.94
CA MET A 334 10.45 -13.18 21.20
C MET A 334 9.28 -12.64 22.02
N ILE A 335 9.15 -13.13 23.25
CA ILE A 335 8.11 -12.71 24.19
C ILE A 335 8.75 -11.98 25.35
N TYR A 336 8.06 -10.97 25.88
CA TYR A 336 8.52 -10.20 27.02
C TYR A 336 8.15 -10.87 28.34
N LEU A 337 9.13 -10.99 29.25
CA LEU A 337 8.99 -11.52 30.59
C LEU A 337 9.01 -10.35 31.58
N PRO A 338 7.85 -9.91 32.11
CA PRO A 338 7.77 -8.74 32.98
C PRO A 338 8.52 -8.89 34.31
N ASP A 339 8.66 -10.12 34.80
CA ASP A 339 9.25 -10.37 36.13
C ASP A 339 10.80 -10.30 36.10
N SER A 340 11.42 -10.45 34.92
CA SER A 340 12.88 -10.34 34.72
C SER A 340 13.30 -9.19 33.78
N ASP A 341 12.35 -8.44 33.21
CA ASP A 341 12.57 -7.38 32.21
C ASP A 341 13.44 -7.84 31.02
N GLU A 342 13.16 -9.04 30.50
CA GLU A 342 13.92 -9.62 29.39
C GLU A 342 13.03 -10.21 28.29
N TYR A 343 13.66 -10.60 27.18
CA TYR A 343 12.99 -11.22 26.05
C TYR A 343 13.58 -12.61 25.80
N LEU A 344 12.72 -13.63 25.78
CA LEU A 344 13.10 -14.98 25.39
C LEU A 344 12.28 -15.49 24.20
N PRO A 345 12.85 -16.35 23.35
CA PRO A 345 12.10 -17.14 22.38
C PRO A 345 11.03 -17.96 23.07
N ILE A 346 9.85 -18.07 22.47
CA ILE A 346 8.70 -18.77 23.08
C ILE A 346 8.99 -20.20 23.53
N ASN A 347 9.90 -20.90 22.85
CA ASN A 347 10.29 -22.29 23.15
C ASN A 347 11.32 -22.41 24.29
N GLU A 348 11.86 -21.30 24.79
CA GLU A 348 12.83 -21.26 25.91
C GLU A 348 12.20 -20.73 27.20
N ILE A 349 10.92 -20.37 27.17
CA ILE A 349 10.20 -19.82 28.32
C ILE A 349 9.75 -20.98 29.22
N PRO A 350 10.13 -21.01 30.51
CA PRO A 350 9.66 -22.03 31.45
C PRO A 350 8.13 -22.03 31.58
N GLU A 351 7.55 -23.21 31.77
CA GLU A 351 6.11 -23.33 31.97
C GLU A 351 5.67 -22.56 33.23
N GLY A 352 4.56 -21.82 33.12
CA GLY A 352 4.04 -20.97 34.19
C GLY A 352 4.72 -19.60 34.31
N THR A 353 5.76 -19.30 33.52
CA THR A 353 6.34 -17.96 33.47
C THR A 353 5.33 -16.96 32.93
N ARG A 354 5.15 -15.85 33.65
CA ARG A 354 4.31 -14.74 33.21
C ARG A 354 4.90 -14.13 31.95
N THR A 355 4.05 -13.89 30.95
CA THR A 355 4.46 -13.29 29.69
C THR A 355 3.52 -12.14 29.31
N LEU A 356 4.06 -11.15 28.60
CA LEU A 356 3.27 -10.08 28.00
C LEU A 356 3.57 -9.98 26.51
N ASN A 357 2.53 -9.70 25.72
CA ASN A 357 2.63 -9.46 24.29
C ASN A 357 1.54 -8.46 23.88
N ILE A 358 1.82 -7.65 22.86
CA ILE A 358 0.84 -6.77 22.23
C ILE A 358 0.69 -7.21 20.78
N SER A 359 -0.54 -7.60 20.42
CA SER A 359 -0.87 -7.95 19.04
C SER A 359 -0.87 -6.70 18.14
N GLY A 360 -0.70 -6.87 16.83
CA GLY A 360 -0.83 -5.76 15.88
C GLY A 360 -2.22 -5.11 15.90
N THR A 361 -3.27 -5.83 16.28
CA THR A 361 -4.62 -5.26 16.47
C THR A 361 -4.69 -4.37 17.71
N GLU A 362 -4.08 -4.80 18.82
CA GLU A 362 -4.02 -3.99 20.04
C GLU A 362 -3.11 -2.77 19.86
N LEU A 363 -1.97 -2.91 19.18
CA LEU A 363 -1.10 -1.77 18.85
C LEU A 363 -1.87 -0.70 18.05
N ARG A 364 -2.59 -1.11 16.99
CA ARG A 364 -3.43 -0.20 16.19
C ARG A 364 -4.54 0.44 17.04
N HIS A 365 -5.13 -0.31 17.97
CA HIS A 365 -6.10 0.24 18.91
C HIS A 365 -5.47 1.32 19.80
N ARG A 366 -4.29 1.10 20.36
CA ARG A 366 -3.57 2.08 21.21
C ARG A 366 -3.10 3.31 20.44
N LEU A 367 -2.63 3.13 19.20
CA LEU A 367 -2.33 4.25 18.31
C LEU A 367 -3.58 5.10 18.06
N ARG A 368 -4.69 4.45 17.66
CA ARG A 368 -5.97 5.13 17.37
C ARG A 368 -6.65 5.74 18.59
N THR A 369 -6.44 5.24 19.80
CA THR A 369 -7.13 5.75 21.00
C THR A 369 -6.26 6.65 21.87
N GLY A 370 -4.99 6.85 21.50
CA GLY A 370 -4.04 7.59 22.32
C GLY A 370 -3.61 6.87 23.60
N LYS A 371 -4.10 5.65 23.86
CA LYS A 371 -3.66 4.83 24.99
C LYS A 371 -2.15 4.63 24.93
N GLU A 372 -1.51 4.68 26.09
CA GLU A 372 -0.07 4.49 26.23
C GLU A 372 0.39 3.18 25.59
N ILE A 373 1.51 3.23 24.85
CA ILE A 373 2.17 2.04 24.31
C ILE A 373 3.37 1.78 25.24
N PRO A 374 3.41 0.65 25.97
CA PRO A 374 4.42 0.42 26.98
C PRO A 374 5.82 0.44 26.39
N GLU A 375 6.78 1.00 27.12
CA GLU A 375 8.16 1.09 26.64
C GLU A 375 8.80 -0.27 26.43
N TRP A 376 8.42 -1.30 27.19
CA TRP A 376 8.86 -2.67 26.95
C TRP A 376 8.38 -3.17 25.57
N PHE A 377 7.22 -2.75 25.08
CA PHE A 377 6.79 -3.17 23.75
C PHE A 377 7.61 -2.48 22.66
N SER A 378 7.74 -1.15 22.72
CA SER A 378 8.40 -0.36 21.67
C SER A 378 9.11 0.84 22.26
N TYR A 379 10.24 1.24 21.68
CA TYR A 379 11.00 2.41 22.12
C TYR A 379 10.18 3.71 21.97
N PRO A 380 10.33 4.69 22.88
CA PRO A 380 9.57 5.94 22.84
C PRO A 380 9.67 6.69 21.51
N GLU A 381 10.88 6.80 20.94
CA GLU A 381 11.11 7.47 19.66
C GLU A 381 10.45 6.75 18.48
N VAL A 382 10.34 5.42 18.52
CA VAL A 382 9.60 4.64 17.52
C VAL A 382 8.10 4.89 17.66
N VAL A 383 7.58 4.89 18.90
CA VAL A 383 6.17 5.18 19.16
C VAL A 383 5.80 6.59 18.73
N LYS A 384 6.68 7.56 18.95
CA LYS A 384 6.48 8.95 18.53
C LYS A 384 6.26 9.02 17.01
N VAL A 385 7.16 8.45 16.21
CA VAL A 385 7.01 8.41 14.74
C VAL A 385 5.72 7.72 14.32
N LEU A 386 5.34 6.61 14.98
CA LEU A 386 4.10 5.92 14.66
C LEU A 386 2.84 6.74 14.98
N ARG A 387 2.88 7.60 16.00
CA ARG A 387 1.76 8.48 16.36
C ARG A 387 1.63 9.68 15.44
N GLU A 388 2.74 10.24 14.96
CA GLU A 388 2.73 11.35 13.98
C GLU A 388 1.93 11.00 12.72
N GLU A 389 1.95 9.73 12.34
CA GLU A 389 1.31 9.21 11.11
C GLU A 389 -0.01 8.47 11.40
N ASN A 390 -0.33 8.28 12.68
CA ASN A 390 -1.61 7.78 13.15
C ASN A 390 -2.19 8.78 14.15
N PRO A 391 -2.55 10.00 13.70
CA PRO A 391 -3.03 11.05 14.58
C PRO A 391 -4.27 10.58 15.35
N LEU A 392 -4.48 11.18 16.51
CA LEU A 392 -5.64 10.87 17.34
C LEU A 392 -6.93 11.23 16.56
N PRO A 393 -8.07 10.58 16.85
CA PRO A 393 -9.34 10.91 16.22
C PRO A 393 -9.66 12.42 16.28
N ALA A 394 -9.33 13.08 17.39
CA ALA A 394 -9.47 14.53 17.57
C ALA A 394 -8.55 15.39 16.68
N GLU A 395 -7.54 14.80 16.06
CA GLU A 395 -6.61 15.47 15.14
C GLU A 395 -6.91 15.10 13.67
N LYS A 396 -7.81 14.14 13.43
CA LYS A 396 -8.18 13.71 12.07
C LYS A 396 -9.15 14.68 11.42
N GLY A 397 -8.95 14.89 10.13
CA GLY A 397 -9.96 15.48 9.27
C GLY A 397 -11.15 14.54 9.09
N PHE A 398 -12.30 15.10 8.74
CA PHE A 398 -13.51 14.33 8.44
C PHE A 398 -14.38 15.09 7.44
N THR A 399 -15.28 14.38 6.76
CA THR A 399 -16.31 15.00 5.92
C THR A 399 -17.70 14.74 6.47
N VAL A 400 -18.47 15.81 6.72
CA VAL A 400 -19.92 15.77 6.89
C VAL A 400 -20.55 16.10 5.54
N PHE A 401 -21.15 15.09 4.92
CA PHE A 401 -21.79 15.18 3.62
C PHE A 401 -23.31 15.20 3.78
N MET A 402 -23.92 16.36 3.54
CA MET A 402 -25.36 16.53 3.60
C MET A 402 -25.98 16.28 2.22
N THR A 403 -27.13 15.62 2.21
CA THR A 403 -27.94 15.36 1.01
C THR A 403 -29.40 15.62 1.31
N GLY A 404 -30.14 16.13 0.33
CA GLY A 404 -31.55 16.48 0.47
C GLY A 404 -32.03 17.35 -0.67
N TYR A 405 -33.34 17.56 -0.73
CA TYR A 405 -33.96 18.43 -1.72
C TYR A 405 -33.38 19.86 -1.70
N GLN A 406 -33.56 20.58 -2.81
CA GLN A 406 -33.34 22.02 -2.84
C GLN A 406 -34.21 22.68 -1.76
N ASN A 407 -33.69 23.69 -1.06
CA ASN A 407 -34.43 24.35 0.03
C ASN A 407 -34.84 23.44 1.23
N SER A 408 -34.24 22.25 1.37
CA SER A 408 -34.52 21.34 2.50
C SER A 408 -34.01 21.81 3.86
N GLY A 409 -33.25 22.90 3.89
CA GLY A 409 -32.55 23.41 5.09
C GLY A 409 -31.08 23.04 5.17
N LYS A 410 -30.58 22.14 4.31
CA LYS A 410 -29.19 21.66 4.30
C LYS A 410 -28.15 22.79 4.31
N ASP A 411 -28.38 23.87 3.55
CA ASP A 411 -27.43 24.99 3.46
C ASP A 411 -27.41 25.83 4.74
N GLN A 412 -28.55 25.95 5.42
CA GLN A 412 -28.64 26.63 6.72
C GLN A 412 -27.99 25.79 7.83
N ILE A 413 -28.24 24.47 7.82
CA ILE A 413 -27.61 23.52 8.74
C ILE A 413 -26.09 23.52 8.54
N ALA A 414 -25.60 23.49 7.30
CA ALA A 414 -24.17 23.52 6.97
C ALA A 414 -23.47 24.79 7.51
N ARG A 415 -24.07 25.97 7.31
CA ARG A 415 -23.52 27.24 7.84
C ARG A 415 -23.52 27.27 9.37
N ALA A 416 -24.59 26.80 10.01
CA ALA A 416 -24.66 26.73 11.46
C ALA A 416 -23.63 25.74 12.03
N LEU A 417 -23.47 24.57 11.40
CA LEU A 417 -22.44 23.60 11.76
C LEU A 417 -21.03 24.19 11.60
N GLN A 418 -20.76 24.91 10.52
CA GLN A 418 -19.48 25.61 10.34
C GLN A 418 -19.18 26.56 11.50
N ALA A 419 -20.15 27.38 11.90
CA ALA A 419 -19.99 28.28 13.03
C ALA A 419 -19.71 27.52 14.34
N THR A 420 -20.44 26.43 14.59
CA THR A 420 -20.23 25.58 15.77
C THR A 420 -18.85 24.92 15.80
N LEU A 421 -18.38 24.38 14.68
CA LEU A 421 -17.04 23.77 14.60
C LEU A 421 -15.93 24.82 14.75
N ASN A 422 -16.08 25.99 14.13
CA ASN A 422 -15.13 27.10 14.31
C ASN A 422 -15.08 27.61 15.76
N GLN A 423 -16.22 27.58 16.46
CA GLN A 423 -16.28 27.96 17.87
C GLN A 423 -15.52 26.96 18.77
N GLY A 424 -15.63 25.66 18.49
CA GLY A 424 -14.91 24.62 19.22
C GLY A 424 -13.40 24.61 18.93
N GLY A 425 -12.98 25.13 17.78
CA GLY A 425 -11.57 25.15 17.36
C GLY A 425 -11.05 23.77 16.94
N GLY A 426 -9.73 23.56 17.05
CA GLY A 426 -9.09 22.27 16.81
C GLY A 426 -8.69 21.96 15.36
N ARG A 427 -9.42 22.46 14.35
CA ARG A 427 -9.03 22.30 12.93
C ARG A 427 -9.66 23.33 11.99
N PRO A 428 -9.07 23.55 10.80
CA PRO A 428 -9.70 24.37 9.77
C PRO A 428 -11.01 23.73 9.27
N VAL A 429 -12.04 24.56 9.09
CA VAL A 429 -13.36 24.13 8.57
C VAL A 429 -13.53 24.62 7.13
N SER A 430 -13.71 23.70 6.19
CA SER A 430 -13.96 24.00 4.79
C SER A 430 -15.41 23.71 4.41
N MET A 431 -16.05 24.64 3.69
CA MET A 431 -17.46 24.54 3.34
C MET A 431 -17.66 24.47 1.82
N LEU A 432 -18.30 23.40 1.36
CA LEU A 432 -18.59 23.09 -0.03
C LEU A 432 -20.13 23.10 -0.25
N LEU A 433 -20.71 24.30 -0.27
CA LEU A 433 -22.15 24.47 -0.56
C LEU A 433 -22.45 24.23 -2.04
N GLY A 434 -23.63 23.70 -2.35
CA GLY A 434 -24.00 23.37 -3.73
C GLY A 434 -23.91 24.54 -4.73
N GLU A 435 -24.30 25.76 -4.31
CA GLU A 435 -24.19 26.97 -5.14
C GLU A 435 -22.71 27.36 -5.37
N ASN A 436 -21.89 27.38 -4.31
CA ASN A 436 -20.46 27.72 -4.40
C ASN A 436 -19.70 26.69 -5.25
N VAL A 437 -19.94 25.40 -5.04
CA VAL A 437 -19.28 24.34 -5.82
C VAL A 437 -19.62 24.46 -7.30
N ARG A 438 -20.89 24.71 -7.64
CA ARG A 438 -21.27 24.87 -9.05
C ARG A 438 -20.61 26.09 -9.68
N HIS A 439 -20.42 27.17 -8.95
CA HIS A 439 -19.71 28.35 -9.46
C HIS A 439 -18.20 28.09 -9.63
N GLU A 440 -17.54 27.56 -8.59
CA GLU A 440 -16.08 27.46 -8.52
C GLU A 440 -15.50 26.22 -9.21
N LEU A 441 -16.20 25.08 -9.14
CA LEU A 441 -15.67 23.78 -9.55
C LEU A 441 -16.42 23.16 -10.73
N SER A 442 -17.64 23.60 -11.01
CA SER A 442 -18.50 23.01 -12.04
C SER A 442 -19.34 24.01 -12.85
N PRO A 443 -18.83 25.20 -13.23
CA PRO A 443 -19.63 26.22 -13.91
C PRO A 443 -20.14 25.77 -15.28
N GLU A 444 -19.46 24.80 -15.90
CA GLU A 444 -19.77 24.24 -17.20
C GLU A 444 -20.75 23.06 -17.15
N LEU A 445 -20.99 22.47 -15.97
CA LEU A 445 -21.80 21.26 -15.85
C LEU A 445 -23.29 21.57 -15.81
N GLY A 446 -24.04 20.83 -16.63
CA GLY A 446 -25.50 20.89 -16.65
C GLY A 446 -26.16 20.18 -15.47
N PHE A 447 -27.38 19.71 -15.71
CA PHE A 447 -28.21 19.00 -14.73
C PHE A 447 -28.57 17.57 -15.18
N THR A 448 -27.88 17.04 -16.20
CA THR A 448 -28.03 15.63 -16.58
C THR A 448 -27.52 14.72 -15.47
N ARG A 449 -27.94 13.45 -15.44
CA ARG A 449 -27.45 12.47 -14.47
C ARG A 449 -25.91 12.39 -14.47
N LYS A 450 -25.30 12.32 -15.66
CA LYS A 450 -23.84 12.28 -15.83
C LYS A 450 -23.15 13.52 -15.25
N ASP A 451 -23.69 14.71 -15.51
CA ASP A 451 -23.13 15.97 -15.00
C ASP A 451 -23.26 16.08 -13.48
N ARG A 452 -24.38 15.61 -12.91
CA ARG A 452 -24.58 15.56 -11.46
C ARG A 452 -23.61 14.59 -10.81
N ASP A 453 -23.43 13.41 -11.37
CA ASP A 453 -22.49 12.41 -10.87
C ASP A 453 -21.05 12.96 -10.90
N LEU A 454 -20.65 13.60 -12.01
CA LEU A 454 -19.34 14.24 -12.13
C LEU A 454 -19.15 15.39 -11.13
N ASN A 455 -20.19 16.21 -10.91
CA ASN A 455 -20.15 17.26 -9.89
C ASN A 455 -19.94 16.68 -8.48
N ILE A 456 -20.61 15.58 -8.13
CA ILE A 456 -20.39 14.90 -6.84
C ILE A 456 -18.98 14.31 -6.75
N GLN A 457 -18.46 13.74 -7.83
CA GLN A 457 -17.08 13.25 -7.88
C GLN A 457 -16.05 14.37 -7.64
N ARG A 458 -16.26 15.56 -8.21
CA ARG A 458 -15.40 16.74 -7.96
C ARG A 458 -15.44 17.19 -6.51
N ILE A 459 -16.63 17.25 -5.89
CA ILE A 459 -16.78 17.53 -4.46
C ILE A 459 -16.01 16.49 -3.64
N ALA A 460 -16.20 15.21 -3.95
CA ALA A 460 -15.57 14.12 -3.21
C ALA A 460 -14.05 14.18 -3.31
N PHE A 461 -13.49 14.51 -4.47
CA PHE A 461 -12.05 14.69 -4.66
C PHE A 461 -11.50 15.80 -3.75
N VAL A 462 -12.09 17.00 -3.80
CA VAL A 462 -11.68 18.13 -2.95
C VAL A 462 -11.87 17.81 -1.47
N ALA A 463 -12.99 17.17 -1.10
CA ALA A 463 -13.27 16.77 0.27
C ALA A 463 -12.26 15.72 0.78
N SER A 464 -11.83 14.79 -0.07
CA SER A 464 -10.83 13.77 0.27
C SER A 464 -9.48 14.40 0.59
N GLU A 465 -8.99 15.31 -0.26
CA GLU A 465 -7.70 15.99 -0.04
C GLU A 465 -7.73 16.89 1.20
N LEU A 466 -8.83 17.61 1.44
CA LEU A 466 -8.99 18.41 2.65
C LEU A 466 -9.10 17.55 3.92
N THR A 467 -9.82 16.43 3.84
CA THR A 467 -9.92 15.44 4.94
C THR A 467 -8.53 14.87 5.26
N LYS A 468 -7.75 14.51 4.23
CA LYS A 468 -6.36 14.05 4.37
C LYS A 468 -5.47 15.08 5.06
N ALA A 469 -5.69 16.37 4.77
CA ALA A 469 -4.98 17.48 5.40
C ALA A 469 -5.44 17.81 6.84
N GLY A 470 -6.36 17.04 7.42
CA GLY A 470 -6.84 17.26 8.79
C GLY A 470 -8.03 18.21 8.93
N ALA A 471 -8.62 18.68 7.82
CA ALA A 471 -9.74 19.64 7.87
C ALA A 471 -11.08 18.98 8.19
N ALA A 472 -12.00 19.76 8.78
CA ALA A 472 -13.42 19.42 8.84
C ALA A 472 -14.12 19.94 7.57
N VAL A 473 -14.54 19.05 6.68
CA VAL A 473 -15.23 19.39 5.44
C VAL A 473 -16.73 19.28 5.63
N ILE A 474 -17.47 20.32 5.27
CA ILE A 474 -18.94 20.33 5.25
C ILE A 474 -19.39 20.49 3.80
N ALA A 475 -19.93 19.43 3.21
CA ALA A 475 -20.48 19.45 1.86
C ALA A 475 -22.01 19.41 1.90
N ALA A 476 -22.69 20.27 1.14
CA ALA A 476 -24.16 20.29 1.08
C ALA A 476 -24.74 20.33 -0.36
N PRO A 477 -24.34 19.41 -1.25
CA PRO A 477 -25.01 19.26 -2.55
C PRO A 477 -26.41 18.64 -2.41
N ILE A 478 -27.16 18.58 -3.51
CA ILE A 478 -28.41 17.79 -3.57
C ILE A 478 -28.10 16.30 -3.57
N ALA A 479 -27.06 15.87 -4.32
CA ALA A 479 -26.60 14.49 -4.47
C ALA A 479 -27.75 13.46 -4.65
N PRO A 480 -28.56 13.57 -5.71
CA PRO A 480 -29.81 12.82 -5.83
C PRO A 480 -29.65 11.31 -6.02
N PHE A 481 -28.50 10.84 -6.52
CA PHE A 481 -28.28 9.44 -6.88
C PHE A 481 -27.40 8.72 -5.84
N GLU A 482 -27.79 7.51 -5.44
CA GLU A 482 -27.07 6.69 -4.45
C GLU A 482 -25.67 6.30 -4.94
N GLY A 483 -25.53 5.96 -6.23
CA GLY A 483 -24.24 5.59 -6.81
C GLY A 483 -23.17 6.67 -6.64
N ALA A 484 -23.54 7.94 -6.83
CA ALA A 484 -22.63 9.07 -6.64
C ALA A 484 -22.27 9.31 -5.18
N ARG A 485 -23.25 9.17 -4.25
CA ARG A 485 -22.99 9.27 -2.81
C ARG A 485 -22.08 8.15 -2.31
N LYS A 486 -22.28 6.93 -2.80
CA LYS A 486 -21.43 5.78 -2.48
C LYS A 486 -20.00 6.01 -3.00
N ALA A 487 -19.85 6.45 -4.25
CA ALA A 487 -18.53 6.77 -4.80
C ALA A 487 -17.82 7.89 -4.01
N ALA A 488 -18.57 8.90 -3.55
CA ALA A 488 -18.03 9.97 -2.70
C ALA A 488 -17.55 9.43 -1.35
N ARG A 489 -18.36 8.58 -0.69
CA ARG A 489 -17.97 7.88 0.54
C ARG A 489 -16.71 7.05 0.34
N ASP A 490 -16.71 6.17 -0.67
CA ASP A 490 -15.60 5.26 -0.97
C ASP A 490 -14.28 6.02 -1.25
N LEU A 491 -14.36 7.23 -1.82
CA LEU A 491 -13.20 8.07 -2.07
C LEU A 491 -12.69 8.71 -0.77
N VAL A 492 -13.56 9.39 -0.02
CA VAL A 492 -13.17 10.12 1.20
C VAL A 492 -12.71 9.18 2.31
N GLU A 493 -13.32 7.99 2.44
CA GLU A 493 -12.95 6.99 3.45
C GLU A 493 -11.50 6.47 3.29
N LYS A 494 -10.86 6.70 2.14
CA LYS A 494 -9.41 6.47 1.97
C LYS A 494 -8.55 7.46 2.75
N SER A 495 -9.08 8.64 3.03
CA SER A 495 -8.38 9.76 3.67
C SER A 495 -8.84 10.02 5.10
N GLY A 496 -10.09 9.71 5.43
CA GLY A 496 -10.64 9.88 6.78
C GLY A 496 -12.14 9.61 6.86
N PRO A 497 -12.78 9.79 8.03
CA PRO A 497 -14.18 9.46 8.23
C PRO A 497 -15.13 10.28 7.35
N PHE A 498 -16.18 9.63 6.84
CA PHE A 498 -17.26 10.23 6.05
C PHE A 498 -18.61 9.99 6.73
N PHE A 499 -19.39 11.06 6.93
CA PHE A 499 -20.72 11.00 7.53
C PHE A 499 -21.77 11.52 6.56
N LEU A 500 -22.70 10.65 6.15
CA LEU A 500 -23.84 11.00 5.32
C LEU A 500 -25.01 11.47 6.19
N VAL A 501 -25.34 12.75 6.11
CA VAL A 501 -26.50 13.35 6.79
C VAL A 501 -27.62 13.55 5.78
N HIS A 502 -28.69 12.77 5.91
CA HIS A 502 -29.89 12.93 5.09
C HIS A 502 -30.79 14.00 5.71
N VAL A 503 -30.88 15.16 5.05
CA VAL A 503 -31.85 16.21 5.35
C VAL A 503 -33.17 15.86 4.67
N ALA A 504 -33.89 14.94 5.31
CA ALA A 504 -35.15 14.33 4.87
C ALA A 504 -36.38 15.24 5.09
N THR A 505 -36.20 16.54 4.87
CA THR A 505 -37.30 17.51 4.88
C THR A 505 -38.23 17.19 3.70
N PRO A 506 -39.55 17.02 3.91
CA PRO A 506 -40.48 16.64 2.84
C PRO A 506 -40.48 17.64 1.69
N LEU A 507 -40.68 17.15 0.46
CA LEU A 507 -40.69 17.98 -0.74
C LEU A 507 -41.74 19.08 -0.63
N GLU A 508 -42.92 18.77 -0.11
CA GLU A 508 -44.03 19.69 0.07
C GLU A 508 -43.65 20.86 0.98
N PHE A 509 -42.88 20.58 2.03
CA PHE A 509 -42.36 21.62 2.93
C PHE A 509 -41.28 22.47 2.24
N CYS A 510 -40.39 21.84 1.47
CA CYS A 510 -39.36 22.53 0.69
C CYS A 510 -39.98 23.49 -0.33
N GLU A 511 -41.03 23.04 -1.04
CA GLU A 511 -41.79 23.84 -2.01
C GLU A 511 -42.56 24.98 -1.32
N LYS A 512 -43.28 24.68 -0.24
CA LYS A 512 -44.09 25.67 0.49
C LYS A 512 -43.25 26.81 1.06
N THR A 513 -42.00 26.53 1.45
CA THR A 513 -41.10 27.50 2.07
C THR A 513 -40.11 28.14 1.10
N ASP A 514 -40.19 27.83 -0.20
CA ASP A 514 -39.33 28.41 -1.22
C ASP A 514 -39.65 29.88 -1.46
N ARG A 515 -38.79 30.75 -0.95
CA ARG A 515 -38.89 32.21 -1.12
C ARG A 515 -38.22 32.71 -2.41
N LYS A 516 -37.42 31.88 -3.07
CA LYS A 516 -36.73 32.23 -4.32
C LYS A 516 -37.57 31.89 -5.56
N GLY A 517 -38.67 31.14 -5.38
CA GLY A 517 -39.62 30.80 -6.46
C GLY A 517 -39.05 29.81 -7.49
N VAL A 518 -37.98 29.08 -7.13
CA VAL A 518 -37.29 28.12 -7.99
C VAL A 518 -38.16 26.90 -8.26
N TYR A 519 -38.87 26.39 -7.26
CA TYR A 519 -39.82 25.29 -7.43
C TYR A 519 -41.02 25.70 -8.29
N ALA A 520 -41.52 26.93 -8.14
CA ALA A 520 -42.59 27.45 -8.98
C ALA A 520 -42.14 27.56 -10.45
N ALA A 521 -40.90 28.00 -10.70
CA ALA A 521 -40.31 28.02 -12.04
C ALA A 521 -40.16 26.61 -12.63
N ALA A 522 -39.67 25.64 -11.85
CA ALA A 522 -39.57 24.25 -12.27
C ALA A 522 -40.95 23.64 -12.61
N ARG A 523 -41.97 23.88 -11.78
CA ARG A 523 -43.35 23.40 -12.02
C ARG A 523 -43.99 23.98 -13.29
N ARG A 524 -43.58 25.18 -13.72
CA ARG A 524 -44.00 25.80 -14.99
C ARG A 524 -43.18 25.32 -16.21
N GLY A 525 -42.11 24.55 -16.00
CA GLY A 525 -41.22 24.07 -17.06
C GLY A 525 -40.10 25.04 -17.44
N ASP A 526 -39.92 26.14 -16.70
CA ASP A 526 -38.86 27.13 -16.94
C ASP A 526 -37.47 26.53 -16.61
N ILE A 527 -37.41 25.54 -15.72
CA ILE A 527 -36.20 24.81 -15.33
C ILE A 527 -36.43 23.32 -15.57
N LYS A 528 -35.61 22.71 -16.43
CA LYS A 528 -35.64 21.28 -16.73
C LYS A 528 -34.70 20.48 -15.83
N ASN A 529 -34.99 19.19 -15.65
CA ASN A 529 -34.25 18.24 -14.82
C ASN A 529 -34.10 18.71 -13.37
N PHE A 530 -35.17 19.25 -12.79
CA PHE A 530 -35.21 19.74 -11.43
C PHE A 530 -35.59 18.63 -10.44
N THR A 531 -34.69 18.36 -9.49
CA THR A 531 -34.82 17.25 -8.54
C THR A 531 -36.07 17.41 -7.67
N GLY A 532 -36.93 16.39 -7.66
CA GLY A 532 -38.22 16.37 -6.96
C GLY A 532 -39.41 16.83 -7.81
N VAL A 533 -39.19 17.39 -9.00
CA VAL A 533 -40.26 17.78 -9.94
C VAL A 533 -40.24 16.85 -11.15
N ASP A 534 -39.16 16.88 -11.92
CA ASP A 534 -38.98 16.12 -13.17
C ASP A 534 -37.68 15.28 -13.19
N ASP A 535 -36.81 15.41 -12.17
CA ASP A 535 -35.64 14.55 -11.94
C ASP A 535 -35.79 13.84 -10.56
N PRO A 536 -35.48 12.53 -10.44
CA PRO A 536 -35.73 11.80 -9.19
C PRO A 536 -34.75 12.16 -8.07
N TYR A 537 -35.16 11.89 -6.84
CA TYR A 537 -34.29 11.86 -5.66
C TYR A 537 -34.34 10.47 -5.04
N GLU A 538 -33.24 9.73 -5.15
CA GLU A 538 -33.08 8.43 -4.50
C GLU A 538 -32.79 8.69 -3.03
N ALA A 539 -33.75 8.45 -2.14
CA ALA A 539 -33.55 8.63 -0.70
C ALA A 539 -32.40 7.73 -0.20
N PRO A 540 -31.44 8.25 0.58
CA PRO A 540 -30.36 7.45 1.14
C PRO A 540 -30.87 6.24 1.93
N ALA A 541 -30.38 5.05 1.59
CA ALA A 541 -30.79 3.81 2.26
C ALA A 541 -30.11 3.62 3.63
N LYS A 542 -28.86 4.09 3.77
CA LYS A 542 -28.05 3.96 5.00
C LYS A 542 -27.31 5.26 5.34
N PRO A 543 -28.02 6.36 5.64
CA PRO A 543 -27.39 7.58 6.16
C PRO A 543 -26.93 7.36 7.61
N ASP A 544 -25.85 8.04 8.00
CA ASP A 544 -25.34 8.03 9.38
C ASP A 544 -26.25 8.84 10.33
N LEU A 545 -26.95 9.83 9.78
CA LEU A 545 -27.96 10.61 10.50
C LEU A 545 -29.09 11.05 9.55
N VAL A 546 -30.33 10.96 10.02
CA VAL A 546 -31.52 11.48 9.32
C VAL A 546 -32.11 12.63 10.14
N VAL A 547 -32.33 13.76 9.49
CA VAL A 547 -32.90 14.97 10.13
C VAL A 547 -33.99 15.57 9.26
N ASN A 548 -34.93 16.29 9.87
CA ASN A 548 -36.04 16.91 9.17
C ASN A 548 -36.33 18.32 9.73
N LEU A 549 -36.18 19.35 8.89
CA LEU A 549 -36.35 20.74 9.28
C LEU A 549 -37.82 21.12 9.57
N GLU A 550 -38.79 20.36 9.09
CA GLU A 550 -40.21 20.55 9.44
C GLU A 550 -40.48 20.19 10.92
N LYS A 551 -39.73 19.21 11.46
CA LYS A 551 -39.94 18.66 12.80
C LYS A 551 -38.91 19.15 13.83
N GLN A 552 -37.76 19.62 13.36
CA GLN A 552 -36.62 19.99 14.19
C GLN A 552 -36.12 21.37 13.79
N ASN A 553 -35.62 22.14 14.75
CA ASN A 553 -34.92 23.38 14.44
C ASN A 553 -33.43 23.12 14.11
N VAL A 554 -32.80 24.07 13.41
CA VAL A 554 -31.39 23.98 12.97
C VAL A 554 -30.44 23.71 14.14
N ARG A 555 -30.65 24.34 15.30
CA ARG A 555 -29.77 24.16 16.47
C ARG A 555 -29.78 22.72 16.98
N SER A 556 -30.96 22.11 17.06
CA SER A 556 -31.13 20.71 17.45
C SER A 556 -30.47 19.77 16.45
N ILE A 557 -30.62 20.03 15.14
CA ILE A 557 -29.99 19.25 14.08
C ILE A 557 -28.46 19.34 14.17
N VAL A 558 -27.90 20.55 14.30
CA VAL A 558 -26.45 20.75 14.45
C VAL A 558 -25.95 20.02 15.70
N HIS A 559 -26.69 20.08 16.81
CA HIS A 559 -26.32 19.36 18.02
C HIS A 559 -26.28 17.84 17.82
N GLN A 560 -27.23 17.25 17.07
CA GLN A 560 -27.19 15.82 16.73
C GLN A 560 -25.96 15.46 15.88
N ILE A 561 -25.58 16.32 14.94
CA ILE A 561 -24.35 16.14 14.15
C ILE A 561 -23.11 16.22 15.06
N VAL A 562 -23.07 17.17 16.00
CA VAL A 562 -21.97 17.28 16.97
C VAL A 562 -21.86 16.03 17.83
N LEU A 563 -22.97 15.51 18.37
CA LEU A 563 -22.98 14.26 19.14
C LEU A 563 -22.51 13.05 18.31
N LEU A 564 -22.88 12.99 17.03
CA LEU A 564 -22.37 11.98 16.11
C LEU A 564 -20.83 12.09 15.98
N LEU A 565 -20.29 13.29 15.81
CA LEU A 565 -18.84 13.49 15.70
C LEU A 565 -18.10 13.20 17.03
N GLU A 566 -18.66 13.62 18.16
CA GLU A 566 -18.12 13.39 19.51
C GLU A 566 -18.08 11.90 19.86
N SER A 567 -19.15 11.16 19.59
CA SER A 567 -19.20 9.70 19.83
C SER A 567 -18.19 8.92 18.99
N ASN A 568 -17.72 9.49 17.89
CA ASN A 568 -16.64 8.95 17.06
C ASN A 568 -15.24 9.45 17.47
N GLY A 569 -15.14 10.21 18.56
CA GLY A 569 -13.90 10.79 19.10
C GLY A 569 -13.31 11.90 18.25
N LEU A 570 -14.06 12.43 17.28
CA LEU A 570 -13.55 13.43 16.34
C LEU A 570 -13.55 14.84 16.91
N LEU A 571 -14.28 15.08 17.98
CA LEU A 571 -14.25 16.34 18.73
C LEU A 571 -13.72 16.00 20.12
N ASP A 572 -12.76 16.79 20.61
CA ASP A 572 -12.41 16.76 22.03
C ASP A 572 -13.66 17.12 22.85
N ARG A 573 -13.73 16.67 24.10
CA ARG A 573 -14.81 17.05 25.02
C ARG A 573 -14.89 18.58 25.03
N LEU A 574 -15.94 19.12 24.39
CA LEU A 574 -16.24 20.55 24.30
C LEU A 574 -16.33 21.19 25.68
#